data_AF-A0AAD4HSB6-F1
#
_entry.id   AF-A0AAD4HSB6-F1
#
_cell.length_a   1.000
_cell.length_b   1.000
_cell.length_c   1.000
_cell.angle_alpha   90.00
_cell.angle_beta   90.00
_cell.angle_gamma   90.00
#
_symmetry.space_group_name_H-M   'P 1'
#
loop_
_entity.id
_entity.type
_entity.pdbx_description
1 polymer ?
#
loop_
_entity_poly.entity_id
_entity_poly.type
_entity_poly.pdbx_seq_one_letter_code
_entity_poly.pdbx_strand_id
1 'polypeptide(L)'
;MNIPHKLRLNVISEDLESLTWTAQVRTSTSPHISVAHLLQCYSLILKFNVAPLDELAPHILHYWKTCLNNKEIIQALQKHFNTEHYGIGLTKFHQIHVDMGLERSRQQGHTIETIHEAVTELRQMFPHAGTQEMISLLFHEKNMSIAK
;
A
#
# COMPACT_ATOMS: atom_id res chain seq x y z
N MET A 1 -21.32 1.54 15.08
CA MET A 1 -21.99 1.88 13.81
C MET A 1 -21.24 1.20 12.67
N ASN A 2 -22.01 0.61 11.76
CA ASN A 2 -21.62 -0.37 10.75
C ASN A 2 -20.93 0.31 9.55
N ILE A 3 -19.77 -0.16 9.11
CA ILE A 3 -19.14 0.29 7.85
C ILE A 3 -19.62 -0.66 6.74
N PRO A 4 -20.26 -0.17 5.66
CA PRO A 4 -20.77 -1.04 4.61
C PRO A 4 -19.65 -1.58 3.71
N HIS A 5 -19.73 -2.89 3.49
CA HIS A 5 -18.83 -3.81 2.80
C HIS A 5 -18.79 -3.66 1.26
N LYS A 6 -18.99 -2.46 0.70
CA LYS A 6 -19.25 -2.25 -0.74
C LYS A 6 -18.47 -1.09 -1.36
N LEU A 7 -17.14 -1.08 -1.31
CA LEU A 7 -16.33 -0.21 -2.18
C LEU A 7 -15.02 -0.86 -2.66
N ARG A 8 -14.99 -2.19 -2.82
CA ARG A 8 -13.79 -2.91 -3.29
C ARG A 8 -14.03 -3.87 -4.46
N LEU A 9 -15.01 -3.58 -5.32
CA LEU A 9 -15.27 -4.38 -6.53
C LEU A 9 -15.40 -3.58 -7.83
N ASN A 10 -15.46 -2.25 -7.80
CA ASN A 10 -15.69 -1.47 -9.02
C ASN A 10 -14.42 -0.95 -9.72
N VAL A 11 -13.24 -1.00 -9.09
CA VAL A 11 -11.99 -0.54 -9.73
C VAL A 11 -11.32 -1.65 -10.55
N ILE A 12 -11.74 -2.92 -10.38
CA ILE A 12 -11.14 -4.07 -11.10
C ILE A 12 -11.96 -4.46 -12.35
N SER A 13 -13.16 -3.89 -12.54
CA SER A 13 -14.03 -4.23 -13.67
C SER A 13 -13.71 -3.45 -14.95
N GLU A 14 -13.26 -2.19 -14.83
CA GLU A 14 -13.05 -1.31 -16.00
C GLU A 14 -11.71 -1.56 -16.70
N ASP A 15 -10.71 -2.08 -15.98
CA ASP A 15 -9.41 -2.45 -16.56
C ASP A 15 -9.42 -3.81 -17.29
N LEU A 16 -10.42 -4.67 -17.01
CA LEU A 16 -10.58 -5.94 -17.73
C LEU A 16 -11.26 -5.76 -19.09
N GLU A 17 -12.14 -4.76 -19.26
CA GLU A 17 -12.77 -4.49 -20.56
C GLU A 17 -11.81 -3.78 -21.53
N SER A 18 -10.93 -2.91 -21.03
CA SER A 18 -9.91 -2.24 -21.84
C SER A 18 -8.78 -3.17 -22.30
N LEU A 19 -8.60 -4.34 -21.66
CA LEU A 19 -7.71 -5.41 -22.12
C LEU A 19 -8.33 -6.32 -23.20
N THR A 20 -9.62 -6.19 -23.51
CA THR A 20 -10.25 -6.97 -24.60
C THR A 20 -10.22 -6.27 -25.96
N TRP A 21 -9.89 -4.97 -26.02
CA TRP A 21 -9.88 -4.21 -27.28
C TRP A 21 -8.52 -4.17 -28.00
N THR A 22 -7.42 -4.56 -27.34
CA THR A 22 -6.09 -4.65 -27.98
C THR A 22 -5.72 -6.07 -28.43
N ALA A 23 -6.68 -7.00 -28.45
CA ALA A 23 -6.50 -8.37 -28.94
C ALA A 23 -6.88 -8.55 -30.43
N GLN A 24 -6.96 -7.46 -31.21
CA GLN A 24 -7.30 -7.49 -32.64
C GLN A 24 -6.17 -6.98 -33.54
N VAL A 25 -4.90 -7.22 -33.18
CA VAL A 25 -3.77 -7.03 -34.11
C VAL A 25 -2.75 -8.16 -33.94
N ARG A 26 -2.58 -8.95 -35.01
CA ARG A 26 -1.58 -10.01 -35.28
C ARG A 26 -1.88 -11.41 -34.74
N THR A 27 -2.81 -12.07 -35.41
CA THR A 27 -2.69 -13.50 -35.71
C THR A 27 -1.60 -13.71 -36.78
N SER A 28 -0.38 -14.06 -36.35
CA SER A 28 0.50 -14.91 -37.16
C SER A 28 1.55 -15.60 -36.29
N THR A 29 1.55 -16.94 -36.36
CA THR A 29 2.59 -17.93 -35.98
C THR A 29 2.77 -18.34 -34.51
N SER A 30 2.00 -19.39 -34.10
CA SER A 30 2.28 -20.61 -33.27
C SER A 30 3.53 -20.71 -32.35
N PRO A 31 3.53 -21.49 -31.21
CA PRO A 31 2.63 -22.61 -30.89
C PRO A 31 1.95 -22.60 -29.49
N HIS A 32 0.72 -23.15 -29.46
CA HIS A 32 0.09 -23.92 -28.36
C HIS A 32 0.26 -23.44 -26.90
N ILE A 33 -0.01 -22.18 -26.58
CA ILE A 33 -0.39 -21.83 -25.20
C ILE A 33 -1.91 -21.71 -25.16
N SER A 34 -2.57 -22.78 -24.69
CA SER A 34 -4.01 -22.77 -24.46
C SER A 34 -4.37 -21.60 -23.54
N VAL A 35 -5.52 -20.96 -23.76
CA VAL A 35 -6.06 -19.93 -22.86
C VAL A 35 -6.16 -20.47 -21.42
N ALA A 36 -6.40 -21.77 -21.25
CA ALA A 36 -6.35 -22.44 -19.96
C ALA A 36 -4.96 -22.41 -19.31
N HIS A 37 -3.89 -22.48 -20.12
CA HIS A 37 -2.51 -22.38 -19.65
C HIS A 37 -2.16 -20.94 -19.27
N LEU A 38 -2.64 -19.93 -20.01
CA LEU A 38 -2.51 -18.52 -19.63
C LEU A 38 -3.25 -18.21 -18.33
N LEU A 39 -4.49 -18.69 -18.17
CA LEU A 39 -5.27 -18.54 -16.93
C LEU A 39 -4.65 -19.32 -15.75
N GLN A 40 -4.08 -20.50 -16.00
CA GLN A 40 -3.34 -21.27 -14.99
C GLN A 40 -2.06 -20.54 -14.57
N CYS A 41 -1.32 -19.94 -15.52
CA CYS A 41 -0.15 -19.11 -15.23
C CYS A 41 -0.54 -17.84 -14.45
N TYR A 42 -1.61 -17.15 -14.84
CA TYR A 42 -2.12 -15.97 -14.12
C TYR A 42 -2.60 -16.33 -12.70
N SER A 43 -3.28 -17.48 -12.55
CA SER A 43 -3.70 -18.04 -11.26
C SER A 43 -2.52 -18.43 -10.36
N LEU A 44 -1.45 -18.99 -10.94
CA LEU A 44 -0.21 -19.32 -10.22
C LEU A 44 0.57 -18.06 -9.82
N ILE A 45 0.63 -17.05 -10.69
CA ILE A 45 1.26 -15.75 -10.41
C ILE A 45 0.50 -15.01 -9.29
N LEU A 46 -0.83 -15.03 -9.31
CA LEU A 46 -1.66 -14.48 -8.22
C LEU A 46 -1.53 -15.30 -6.92
N LYS A 47 -1.49 -16.63 -6.98
CA LYS A 47 -1.32 -17.47 -5.77
C LYS A 47 0.05 -17.31 -5.10
N PHE A 48 1.12 -17.04 -5.86
CA PHE A 48 2.45 -16.82 -5.28
C PHE A 48 2.67 -15.42 -4.69
N ASN A 49 1.81 -14.44 -5.02
CA ASN A 49 2.01 -13.03 -4.61
C ASN A 49 0.95 -12.48 -3.66
N VAL A 50 -0.20 -13.15 -3.49
CA VAL A 50 -1.34 -12.62 -2.70
C VAL A 50 -1.38 -13.16 -1.27
N ALA A 51 -0.89 -14.38 -1.01
CA ALA A 51 -1.09 -15.07 0.27
C ALA A 51 -0.33 -14.48 1.50
N PRO A 52 0.93 -13.98 1.42
CA PRO A 52 1.63 -13.53 2.62
C PRO A 52 1.34 -12.08 3.03
N LEU A 53 0.66 -11.29 2.19
CA LEU A 53 0.41 -9.89 2.50
C LEU A 53 -0.67 -9.73 3.59
N ASP A 54 -1.71 -10.57 3.59
CA ASP A 54 -2.80 -10.47 4.57
C ASP A 54 -2.31 -10.71 6.01
N GLU A 55 -1.34 -11.60 6.19
CA GLU A 55 -0.72 -11.87 7.49
C GLU A 55 0.25 -10.76 7.91
N LEU A 56 1.00 -10.19 6.97
CA LEU A 56 2.03 -9.19 7.25
C LEU A 56 1.48 -7.76 7.37
N ALA A 57 0.45 -7.43 6.60
CA ALA A 57 -0.17 -6.11 6.55
C ALA A 57 -0.51 -5.53 7.94
N PRO A 58 -1.15 -6.27 8.88
CA PRO A 58 -1.42 -5.71 10.21
C PRO A 58 -0.15 -5.37 10.99
N HIS A 59 0.92 -6.15 10.85
CA HIS A 59 2.21 -5.87 11.49
C HIS A 59 2.93 -4.69 10.84
N ILE A 60 2.91 -4.61 9.50
CA ILE A 60 3.46 -3.48 8.75
C ILE A 60 2.76 -2.19 9.16
N LEU A 61 1.43 -2.18 9.22
CA LEU A 61 0.63 -1.04 9.67
C LEU A 61 0.93 -0.66 11.11
N HIS A 62 1.06 -1.64 12.00
CA HIS A 62 1.43 -1.41 13.40
C HIS A 62 2.79 -0.69 13.50
N TYR A 63 3.83 -1.22 12.85
CA TYR A 63 5.16 -0.61 12.87
C TYR A 63 5.25 0.71 12.10
N TRP A 64 4.43 0.89 11.08
CA TRP A 64 4.28 2.17 10.39
C TRP A 64 3.73 3.24 11.33
N LYS A 65 2.67 2.90 12.08
CA LYS A 65 2.05 3.78 13.07
C LYS A 65 3.00 4.11 14.22
N THR A 66 4.02 3.30 14.50
CA THR A 66 5.09 3.65 15.45
C THR A 66 6.22 4.49 14.84
N CYS A 67 6.03 5.02 13.62
CA CYS A 67 6.97 5.89 12.92
C CYS A 67 8.31 5.25 12.54
N LEU A 68 8.39 3.91 12.48
CA LEU A 68 9.61 3.22 12.03
C LEU A 68 9.86 3.44 10.53
N ASN A 69 11.13 3.42 10.14
CA ASN A 69 11.54 3.44 8.74
C ASN A 69 11.52 2.03 8.13
N ASN A 70 11.53 1.92 6.80
CA ASN A 70 11.40 0.64 6.12
C ASN A 70 12.44 -0.41 6.55
N LYS A 71 13.69 -0.01 6.85
CA LYS A 71 14.72 -0.94 7.32
C LYS A 71 14.42 -1.45 8.72
N GLU A 72 13.99 -0.56 9.61
CA GLU A 72 13.58 -0.90 10.98
C GLU A 72 12.34 -1.80 10.98
N ILE A 73 11.36 -1.53 10.11
CA ILE A 73 10.16 -2.37 9.98
C ILE A 73 10.56 -3.78 9.52
N ILE A 74 11.42 -3.91 8.51
CA ILE A 74 11.91 -5.23 8.06
C ILE A 74 12.64 -5.97 9.20
N GLN A 75 13.52 -5.29 9.94
CA GLN A 75 14.21 -5.88 11.09
C GLN A 75 13.25 -6.30 12.21
N ALA A 76 12.18 -5.53 12.44
CA ALA A 76 11.15 -5.88 13.41
C ALA A 76 10.33 -7.10 12.95
N LEU A 77 9.97 -7.17 11.66
CA LEU A 77 9.27 -8.30 11.07
C LEU A 77 10.11 -9.58 11.14
N GLN A 78 11.43 -9.50 10.92
CA GLN A 78 12.36 -10.64 11.01
C GLN A 78 12.36 -11.34 12.37
N LYS A 79 11.92 -10.67 13.45
CA LYS A 79 11.83 -11.28 14.78
C LYS A 79 10.67 -12.27 14.89
N HIS A 80 9.65 -12.13 14.05
CA HIS A 80 8.39 -12.87 14.16
C HIS A 80 8.08 -13.68 12.89
N PHE A 81 8.65 -13.29 11.75
CA PHE A 81 8.42 -13.90 10.45
C PHE A 81 9.73 -14.29 9.78
N ASN A 82 9.75 -15.45 9.14
CA ASN A 82 10.85 -15.82 8.27
C ASN A 82 10.75 -15.04 6.95
N THR A 83 11.35 -13.84 6.90
CA THR A 83 11.31 -12.99 5.70
C THR A 83 12.00 -13.61 4.49
N GLU A 84 12.92 -14.56 4.69
CA GLU A 84 13.57 -15.29 3.59
C GLU A 84 12.58 -16.24 2.92
N HIS A 85 11.77 -16.94 3.72
CA HIS A 85 10.69 -17.81 3.22
C HIS A 85 9.68 -17.05 2.35
N TYR A 86 9.41 -15.78 2.69
CA TYR A 86 8.49 -14.93 1.93
C TYR A 86 9.17 -14.10 0.82
N GLY A 87 10.50 -14.19 0.70
CA GLY A 87 11.30 -13.41 -0.25
C GLY A 87 11.18 -11.90 -0.05
N ILE A 88 11.05 -11.43 1.19
CA ILE A 88 10.83 -10.02 1.52
C ILE A 88 12.17 -9.34 1.73
N GLY A 89 12.76 -8.90 0.62
CA GLY A 89 13.85 -7.93 0.62
C GLY A 89 13.34 -6.49 0.64
N LEU A 90 14.24 -5.52 0.81
CA LEU A 90 13.91 -4.09 0.88
C LEU A 90 13.13 -3.59 -0.34
N THR A 91 13.47 -4.05 -1.54
CA THR A 91 12.78 -3.66 -2.79
C THR A 91 11.34 -4.15 -2.82
N LYS A 92 11.10 -5.43 -2.50
CA LYS A 92 9.76 -6.01 -2.44
C LYS A 92 8.94 -5.37 -1.32
N PHE A 93 9.57 -5.13 -0.17
CA PHE A 93 8.95 -4.41 0.93
C PHE A 93 8.55 -2.99 0.52
N HIS A 94 9.39 -2.27 -0.24
CA HIS A 94 9.06 -0.94 -0.73
C HIS A 94 7.85 -0.95 -1.68
N GLN A 95 7.75 -1.94 -2.56
CA GLN A 95 6.57 -2.14 -3.42
C GLN A 95 5.30 -2.36 -2.57
N ILE A 96 5.35 -3.31 -1.62
CA ILE A 96 4.25 -3.56 -0.68
C ILE A 96 3.84 -2.28 0.04
N HIS A 97 4.82 -1.49 0.48
CA HIS A 97 4.59 -0.25 1.21
C HIS A 97 3.87 0.82 0.35
N VAL A 98 4.24 0.94 -0.92
CA VAL A 98 3.57 1.81 -1.90
C VAL A 98 2.17 1.28 -2.23
N ASP A 99 2.02 -0.02 -2.45
CA ASP A 99 0.73 -0.67 -2.74
C ASP A 99 -0.27 -0.51 -1.57
N MET A 100 0.25 -0.41 -0.34
CA MET A 100 -0.54 -0.12 0.86
C MET A 100 -0.85 1.38 1.05
N GLY A 101 -0.35 2.28 0.19
CA GLY A 101 -0.52 3.72 0.31
C GLY A 101 0.20 4.33 1.52
N LEU A 102 1.24 3.65 2.04
CA LEU A 102 2.03 4.12 3.16
C LEU A 102 3.13 5.02 2.60
N GLU A 103 2.91 6.33 2.57
CA GLU A 103 3.86 7.28 2.00
C GLU A 103 4.42 8.22 3.06
N ARG A 104 5.69 8.61 2.91
CA ARG A 104 6.34 9.61 3.78
C ARG A 104 6.35 10.99 3.10
N SER A 105 6.77 12.01 3.85
CA SER A 105 6.73 13.43 3.44
C SER A 105 7.20 13.74 2.02
N ARG A 106 8.30 13.11 1.55
CA ARG A 106 8.82 13.32 0.18
C ARG A 106 7.93 12.77 -0.93
N GLN A 107 7.17 11.73 -0.64
CA GLN A 107 6.27 11.07 -1.60
C GLN A 107 4.90 11.73 -1.60
N GLN A 108 4.42 12.18 -0.44
CA GLN A 108 3.09 12.75 -0.28
C GLN A 108 2.92 14.15 -0.91
N GLY A 109 4.01 14.90 -1.08
CA GLY A 109 3.99 16.19 -1.81
C GLY A 109 3.06 17.25 -1.21
N HIS A 110 2.80 17.20 0.10
CA HIS A 110 1.90 18.14 0.76
C HIS A 110 2.37 19.59 0.63
N THR A 111 1.44 20.48 0.31
CA THR A 111 1.67 21.93 0.26
C THR A 111 1.28 22.58 1.58
N ILE A 112 1.70 23.84 1.77
CA ILE A 112 1.38 24.62 2.98
C ILE A 112 -0.14 24.70 3.18
N GLU A 113 -0.90 24.86 2.10
CA GLU A 113 -2.36 24.96 2.12
C GLU A 113 -3.00 23.67 2.66
N THR A 114 -2.58 22.51 2.14
CA THR A 114 -3.10 21.20 2.60
C THR A 114 -2.75 20.91 4.06
N ILE A 115 -1.56 21.34 4.51
CA ILE A 115 -1.12 21.17 5.91
C ILE A 115 -1.89 22.13 6.82
N HIS A 116 -2.10 23.37 6.38
CA HIS A 116 -2.75 24.42 7.18
C HIS A 116 -4.17 24.03 7.58
N GLU A 117 -4.95 23.45 6.67
CA GLU A 117 -6.30 22.97 6.96
C GLU A 117 -6.27 21.89 8.05
N ALA A 118 -5.44 20.85 7.87
CA ALA A 118 -5.30 19.76 8.83
C ALA A 118 -4.79 20.23 10.21
N VAL A 119 -3.84 21.16 10.25
CA VAL A 119 -3.32 21.75 11.49
C VAL A 119 -4.40 22.57 12.19
N THR A 120 -5.21 23.32 11.44
CA THR A 120 -6.29 24.14 12.00
C THR A 120 -7.32 23.27 12.73
N GLU A 121 -7.75 22.17 12.09
CA GLU A 121 -8.65 21.20 12.69
C GLU A 121 -8.04 20.55 13.95
N LEU A 122 -6.79 20.10 13.87
CA LEU A 122 -6.11 19.49 15.01
C LEU A 122 -5.91 20.48 16.16
N ARG A 123 -5.65 21.75 15.88
CA ARG A 123 -5.50 22.79 16.92
C ARG A 123 -6.80 23.05 17.67
N GLN A 124 -7.96 22.88 17.03
CA GLN A 124 -9.26 22.96 17.73
C GLN A 124 -9.43 21.82 18.73
N MET A 125 -8.99 20.60 18.38
CA MET A 125 -9.09 19.42 19.26
C MET A 125 -8.00 19.38 20.34
N PHE A 126 -6.79 19.85 20.00
CA PHE A 126 -5.60 19.82 20.85
C PHE A 126 -4.98 21.23 20.98
N PRO A 127 -5.66 22.17 21.67
CA PRO A 127 -5.26 23.58 21.70
C PRO A 127 -3.89 23.81 22.36
N HIS A 128 -3.48 22.92 23.26
CA HIS A 128 -2.22 23.01 24.00
C HIS A 128 -1.07 22.21 23.38
N ALA A 129 -1.30 21.53 22.25
CA ALA A 129 -0.28 20.71 21.63
C ALA A 129 0.91 21.54 21.12
N GLY A 130 2.12 21.14 21.51
CA GLY A 130 3.36 21.74 21.00
C GLY A 130 3.61 21.41 19.52
N THR A 131 4.62 22.04 18.90
CA THR A 131 4.96 21.79 17.48
C THR A 131 5.27 20.32 17.21
N GLN A 132 6.07 19.69 18.07
CA GLN A 132 6.44 18.28 17.90
C GLN A 132 5.23 17.35 18.04
N GLU A 133 4.31 17.67 18.96
CA GLU A 133 3.06 16.93 19.14
C GLU A 133 2.14 17.11 17.93
N MET A 134 2.06 18.33 17.38
CA MET A 134 1.26 18.60 16.18
C MET A 134 1.76 17.80 14.96
N ILE A 135 3.09 17.68 14.79
CA ILE A 135 3.67 16.84 13.73
C ILE A 135 3.29 15.37 13.94
N SER A 136 3.34 14.87 15.18
CA SER A 136 2.91 13.51 15.48
C SER A 136 1.41 13.33 15.23
N LEU A 137 0.57 14.27 15.67
CA LEU A 137 -0.89 14.23 15.49
C LEU A 137 -1.27 14.23 14.00
N LEU A 138 -0.62 15.05 13.17
CA LEU A 138 -0.82 15.03 11.72
C LEU A 138 -0.57 13.64 11.12
N PHE A 139 0.48 12.95 11.58
CA PHE A 139 0.77 11.61 11.13
C PHE A 139 -0.24 10.57 11.65
N HIS A 140 -0.61 10.63 12.93
CA HIS A 140 -1.49 9.62 13.52
C HIS A 140 -2.95 9.76 13.07
N GLU A 141 -3.46 10.99 13.08
CA GLU A 141 -4.88 11.32 12.82
C GLU A 141 -5.17 11.56 11.33
N LYS A 142 -4.24 12.21 10.62
CA LYS A 142 -4.45 12.62 9.22
C LYS A 142 -3.61 11.81 8.23
N ASN A 143 -2.75 10.91 8.72
CA ASN A 143 -1.78 10.17 7.90
C ASN A 143 -0.86 11.08 7.08
N MET A 144 -0.61 12.31 7.56
CA MET A 144 0.22 13.31 6.89
C MET A 144 1.61 13.34 7.55
N SER A 145 2.64 13.01 6.77
CA SER A 145 4.03 13.08 7.19
C SER A 145 4.65 14.38 6.71
N ILE A 146 5.27 15.12 7.64
CA ILE A 146 5.98 16.37 7.34
C ILE A 146 7.44 16.20 7.76
N ALA A 147 8.36 16.83 7.02
CA ALA A 147 9.76 16.89 7.42
C ALA A 147 9.88 17.66 8.75
N LYS A 148 10.68 17.13 9.68
CA LYS A 148 11.00 17.80 10.94
C LYS A 148 11.96 18.96 10.72
#